data_AF-A0A2A3EA58-F1
#
_entry.id   AF-A0A2A3EA58-F1
#
_cell.length_a   1.000
_cell.length_b   1.000
_cell.length_c   1.000
_cell.angle_alpha   90.00
_cell.angle_beta   90.00
_cell.angle_gamma   90.00
#
_symmetry.space_group_name_H-M   'P 1'
#
loop_
_entity.id
_entity.type
_entity.pdbx_description
1 polymer ?
#
loop_
_entity_poly.entity_id
_entity_poly.type
_entity_poly.pdbx_seq_one_letter_code
_entity_poly.pdbx_strand_id
1 'polypeptide(L)'
;MKHWALVYRKPKIKNCIEQIQNDWEQVELYEDREMMLKYGQMGRNLTIICAVFMYTSGAIYHTILQYEIGTFIDEYNHTIKPVIYPTYNGLFNVQKSPIYELIYVLHCICGYIMYSITAGACGLAALFATHACGQIDIIIARLNDLLHVKYGKEKFNLNARFTKIIKHHLQILRFSATVQVILQEVCFLEFISSMFLICLLEYYCITSSSIGLSCFMIDWYHLPVKTIQGLILIIAISHSPTKISAGGIVDLSLFTFANILKTSFVYLNFIRAMIT
;
A
#
# COMPACT_ATOMS: atom_id res chain seq x y z
N MET A 1 2.34 6.06 -11.37
CA MET A 1 2.90 4.77 -11.83
C MET A 1 1.92 3.61 -11.66
N LYS A 2 1.39 3.35 -10.47
CA LYS A 2 0.43 2.25 -10.22
C LYS A 2 -0.77 2.21 -11.16
N HIS A 3 -1.43 3.34 -11.40
CA HIS A 3 -2.55 3.43 -12.33
C HIS A 3 -2.20 2.90 -13.73
N TRP A 4 -1.07 3.34 -14.27
CA TRP A 4 -0.59 2.91 -15.58
C TRP A 4 -0.28 1.41 -15.63
N ALA A 5 0.32 0.86 -14.58
CA ALA A 5 0.57 -0.57 -14.48
C ALA A 5 -0.74 -1.39 -14.47
N LEU A 6 -1.76 -0.94 -13.70
CA LEU A 6 -3.08 -1.57 -13.69
C LEU A 6 -3.79 -1.48 -15.06
N VAL A 7 -3.71 -0.33 -15.72
CA VAL A 7 -4.29 -0.13 -17.06
C VAL A 7 -3.59 -1.02 -18.09
N TYR A 8 -2.26 -1.11 -18.05
CA TYR A 8 -1.48 -1.97 -18.94
C TYR A 8 -1.83 -3.46 -18.76
N ARG A 9 -2.16 -3.88 -17.54
CA ARG A 9 -2.55 -5.27 -17.22
C ARG A 9 -4.05 -5.56 -17.27
N LYS A 10 -4.87 -4.57 -17.65
CA LYS A 10 -6.33 -4.72 -17.81
C LYS A 10 -6.77 -6.01 -18.51
N PRO A 11 -6.19 -6.46 -19.65
CA PRO A 11 -6.65 -7.70 -20.29
C PRO A 11 -6.39 -8.95 -19.44
N LYS A 12 -5.27 -9.01 -18.71
CA LYS A 12 -4.96 -10.15 -17.83
C LYS A 12 -5.86 -10.15 -16.58
N ILE A 13 -6.09 -8.97 -16.01
CA ILE A 13 -7.02 -8.80 -14.87
C ILE A 13 -8.44 -9.24 -15.29
N LYS A 14 -8.88 -8.83 -16.48
CA LYS A 14 -10.18 -9.25 -17.05
C LYS A 14 -10.28 -10.77 -17.16
N ASN A 15 -9.26 -11.43 -17.72
CA ASN A 15 -9.23 -12.89 -17.82
C ASN A 15 -9.29 -13.59 -16.45
N CYS A 16 -8.59 -13.06 -15.43
CA CYS A 16 -8.68 -13.58 -14.07
C CYS A 16 -10.09 -13.44 -13.48
N ILE A 17 -10.76 -12.30 -13.71
CA ILE A 17 -12.14 -12.08 -13.23
C ILE A 17 -13.12 -13.00 -13.95
N GLU A 18 -12.99 -13.15 -15.27
CA GLU A 18 -13.81 -14.08 -16.06
C GLU A 18 -13.61 -15.53 -15.59
N GLN A 19 -12.38 -15.93 -15.24
CA GLN A 19 -12.13 -17.24 -14.66
C GLN A 19 -12.83 -17.43 -13.30
N ILE A 20 -12.76 -16.44 -12.40
CA ILE A 20 -13.46 -16.50 -11.11
C ILE A 20 -14.98 -16.64 -11.32
N GLN A 21 -15.54 -15.88 -12.26
CA GLN A 21 -16.95 -15.96 -12.59
C GLN A 21 -17.33 -17.36 -13.10
N ASN A 22 -16.56 -17.90 -14.06
CA ASN A 22 -16.78 -19.24 -14.59
C ASN A 22 -16.67 -20.31 -13.50
N ASP A 23 -15.69 -20.18 -12.60
CA ASP A 23 -15.52 -21.10 -11.46
C ASP A 23 -16.76 -21.08 -10.55
N TRP A 24 -17.38 -19.90 -10.35
CA TRP A 24 -18.58 -19.74 -9.55
C TRP A 24 -19.83 -20.33 -10.21
N GLU A 25 -19.94 -20.19 -11.53
CA GLU A 25 -21.06 -20.72 -12.32
C GLU A 25 -21.04 -22.26 -12.39
N GLN A 26 -19.86 -22.89 -12.28
CA GLN A 26 -19.68 -24.34 -12.37
C GLN A 26 -19.85 -25.10 -11.05
N VAL A 27 -20.18 -24.42 -9.95
CA VAL A 27 -20.32 -25.05 -8.62
C VAL A 27 -21.68 -25.74 -8.49
N GLU A 28 -21.68 -27.07 -8.56
CA GLU A 28 -22.88 -27.89 -8.35
C GLU A 28 -23.01 -28.37 -6.90
N LEU A 29 -21.89 -28.62 -6.22
CA LEU A 29 -21.88 -29.18 -4.87
C LEU A 29 -22.10 -28.09 -3.82
N TYR A 30 -22.97 -28.38 -2.85
CA TYR A 30 -23.29 -27.47 -1.75
C TYR A 30 -22.06 -27.16 -0.89
N GLU A 31 -21.25 -28.16 -0.56
CA GLU A 31 -20.03 -28.00 0.26
C GLU A 31 -18.99 -27.08 -0.43
N ASP A 32 -18.82 -27.25 -1.75
CA ASP A 32 -17.94 -26.38 -2.55
C ASP A 32 -18.43 -24.94 -2.54
N ARG A 33 -19.75 -24.73 -2.65
CA ARG A 33 -20.36 -23.40 -2.62
C ARG A 33 -20.17 -22.72 -1.27
N GLU A 34 -20.32 -23.45 -0.17
CA GLU A 34 -20.09 -22.94 1.18
C GLU A 34 -18.63 -22.50 1.37
N MET A 35 -17.67 -23.33 0.92
CA MET A 35 -16.25 -22.98 0.94
C MET A 35 -15.96 -21.72 0.10
N MET A 36 -16.49 -21.64 -1.11
CA MET A 36 -16.32 -20.46 -1.96
C MET A 36 -16.93 -19.20 -1.35
N LEU A 37 -18.09 -19.28 -0.68
CA LEU A 37 -18.71 -18.16 0.03
C LEU A 37 -17.86 -17.70 1.22
N LYS A 38 -17.33 -18.64 2.00
CA LYS A 38 -16.44 -18.34 3.13
C LYS A 38 -15.22 -17.53 2.69
N TYR A 39 -14.54 -17.98 1.63
CA TYR A 39 -13.37 -17.29 1.09
C TYR A 39 -13.72 -15.97 0.40
N GLY A 40 -14.86 -15.91 -0.29
CA GLY A 40 -15.38 -14.66 -0.86
C GLY A 40 -15.66 -13.60 0.21
N GLN A 41 -16.24 -13.99 1.35
CA GLN A 41 -16.47 -13.09 2.48
C GLN A 41 -15.14 -12.64 3.11
N MET A 42 -14.16 -13.53 3.22
CA MET A 42 -12.81 -13.18 3.69
C MET A 42 -12.16 -12.14 2.78
N GLY A 43 -12.20 -12.33 1.46
CA GLY A 43 -11.67 -11.37 0.48
C GLY A 43 -12.38 -10.02 0.53
N ARG A 44 -13.71 -10.01 0.70
CA ARG A 44 -14.50 -8.78 0.88
C ARG A 44 -14.12 -8.04 2.16
N ASN A 45 -14.01 -8.75 3.29
CA ASN A 45 -13.62 -8.15 4.57
C ASN A 45 -12.23 -7.52 4.49
N LEU A 46 -11.24 -8.23 3.91
CA LEU A 46 -9.89 -7.69 3.68
C LEU A 46 -9.93 -6.41 2.83
N THR A 47 -10.71 -6.42 1.75
CA THR A 47 -10.86 -5.25 0.87
C THR A 47 -11.48 -4.05 1.59
N ILE A 48 -12.52 -4.27 2.40
CA ILE A 48 -13.17 -3.23 3.20
C ILE A 48 -12.19 -2.63 4.21
N ILE A 49 -11.44 -3.47 4.93
CA ILE A 49 -10.43 -3.02 5.90
C ILE A 49 -9.38 -2.15 5.20
N CYS A 50 -8.84 -2.61 4.07
CA CYS A 50 -7.88 -1.83 3.28
C CYS A 50 -8.45 -0.48 2.82
N ALA A 51 -9.69 -0.47 2.32
CA ALA A 51 -10.34 0.76 1.87
C ALA A 51 -10.55 1.76 3.02
N VAL A 52 -11.12 1.31 4.14
CA VAL A 52 -11.36 2.15 5.32
C VAL A 52 -10.06 2.77 5.82
N PHE A 53 -8.99 1.97 5.94
CA PHE A 53 -7.69 2.46 6.38
C PHE A 53 -7.11 3.53 5.44
N MET A 54 -7.18 3.30 4.11
CA MET A 54 -6.67 4.26 3.12
C MET A 54 -7.46 5.56 3.06
N TYR A 55 -8.79 5.50 3.05
CA TYR A 55 -9.61 6.72 3.01
C TYR A 55 -9.54 7.50 4.31
N THR A 56 -9.51 6.81 5.46
CA THR A 56 -9.41 7.48 6.77
C THR A 56 -8.06 8.20 6.91
N SER A 57 -6.95 7.53 6.57
CA SER A 57 -5.63 8.17 6.58
C SER A 57 -5.56 9.34 5.59
N GLY A 58 -6.15 9.21 4.42
CA GLY A 58 -6.23 10.28 3.43
C GLY A 58 -7.03 11.50 3.90
N ALA A 59 -8.18 11.27 4.51
CA ALA A 59 -9.03 12.34 5.07
C ALA A 59 -8.30 13.09 6.19
N ILE A 60 -7.63 12.37 7.11
CA ILE A 60 -6.83 12.97 8.18
C ILE A 60 -5.74 13.88 7.59
N TYR A 61 -5.02 13.42 6.57
CA TYR A 61 -3.96 14.19 5.94
C TYR A 61 -4.46 15.47 5.25
N HIS A 62 -5.61 15.41 4.56
CA HIS A 62 -6.13 16.54 3.78
C HIS A 62 -6.93 17.56 4.60
N THR A 63 -7.44 17.15 5.77
CA THR A 63 -8.31 18.00 6.61
C THR A 63 -7.62 18.44 7.90
N ILE A 64 -7.21 17.50 8.75
CA ILE A 64 -6.69 17.77 10.09
C ILE A 64 -5.33 18.48 10.03
N LEU A 65 -4.41 17.98 9.20
CA LEU A 65 -3.08 18.58 9.09
C LEU A 65 -3.13 20.04 8.62
N GLN A 66 -4.07 20.39 7.75
CA GLN A 66 -4.24 21.76 7.25
C GLN A 66 -4.78 22.70 8.34
N TYR A 67 -5.70 22.21 9.17
CA TYR A 67 -6.24 22.98 10.28
C TYR A 67 -5.18 23.26 11.35
N GLU A 68 -4.35 22.26 11.67
CA GLU A 68 -3.28 22.37 12.67
C GLU A 68 -2.15 23.33 12.25
N ILE A 69 -1.75 23.36 10.97
CA ILE A 69 -0.69 24.27 10.50
C ILE A 69 -1.16 25.73 10.51
N GLY A 70 -2.45 25.98 10.21
CA GLY A 70 -3.03 27.33 10.22
C GLY A 70 -2.39 28.29 9.21
N THR A 71 -2.67 29.58 9.35
CA THR A 71 -2.04 30.65 8.55
C THR A 71 -0.90 31.30 9.30
N PHE A 72 0.22 31.54 8.62
CA PHE A 72 1.35 32.28 9.21
C PHE A 72 1.64 33.56 8.42
N ILE A 73 2.32 34.51 9.05
CA ILE A 73 2.69 35.79 8.44
C ILE A 73 4.17 35.71 8.06
N ASP A 74 4.47 35.99 6.80
CA ASP A 74 5.83 36.00 6.25
C ASP A 74 6.60 37.30 6.61
N GLU A 75 7.92 37.33 6.39
CA GLU A 75 8.79 38.49 6.65
C GLU A 75 8.35 39.77 5.93
N TYR A 76 7.60 39.63 4.82
CA TYR A 76 7.03 40.74 4.05
C TYR A 76 5.61 41.13 4.49
N ASN A 77 5.16 40.70 5.67
CA ASN A 77 3.83 40.95 6.23
C ASN A 77 2.67 40.39 5.38
N HIS A 78 2.92 39.30 4.65
CA HIS A 78 1.92 38.59 3.88
C HIS A 78 1.37 37.39 4.66
N THR A 79 0.04 37.26 4.74
CA THR A 79 -0.60 36.06 5.31
C THR A 79 -0.51 34.92 4.31
N ILE A 80 0.23 33.86 4.67
CA ILE A 80 0.39 32.65 3.87
C ILE A 80 -0.58 31.58 4.40
N LYS A 81 -1.40 31.06 3.50
CA LYS A 81 -2.19 29.84 3.66
C LYS A 81 -1.39 28.67 3.09
N PRO A 82 -0.97 27.68 3.90
CA PRO A 82 -0.26 26.51 3.39
C PRO A 82 -1.15 25.74 2.41
N VAL A 83 -0.55 25.20 1.35
CA VAL A 83 -1.20 24.25 0.44
C VAL A 83 -0.79 22.84 0.81
N ILE A 84 -1.67 21.86 0.60
CA ILE A 84 -1.42 20.43 0.91
C ILE A 84 -0.13 19.92 0.26
N TYR A 85 0.10 20.31 -0.99
CA TYR A 85 1.32 20.01 -1.72
C TYR A 85 1.94 21.31 -2.23
N PRO A 86 3.27 21.48 -2.09
CA PRO A 86 3.95 22.68 -2.59
C PRO A 86 3.69 22.81 -4.09
N THR A 87 3.11 23.94 -4.48
CA THR A 87 2.69 24.24 -5.86
C THR A 87 3.56 25.35 -6.43
N TYR A 88 3.86 25.30 -7.73
CA TYR A 88 4.69 26.32 -8.38
C TYR A 88 3.97 27.67 -8.44
N ASN A 89 4.48 28.66 -7.70
CA ASN A 89 3.90 30.01 -7.62
C ASN A 89 4.22 30.92 -8.83
N GLY A 90 5.06 30.48 -9.78
CA GLY A 90 5.54 31.34 -10.86
C GLY A 90 4.53 31.62 -11.98
N LEU A 91 3.43 30.85 -12.07
CA LEU A 91 2.39 31.06 -13.09
C LEU A 91 1.20 31.88 -12.57
N PHE A 92 0.87 31.76 -11.29
CA PHE A 92 -0.26 32.42 -10.66
C PHE A 92 -0.09 32.47 -9.14
N ASN A 93 -0.62 33.51 -8.51
CA ASN A 93 -0.54 33.66 -7.05
C ASN A 93 -1.53 32.73 -6.35
N VAL A 94 -1.02 31.59 -5.88
CA VAL A 94 -1.75 30.52 -5.18
C VAL A 94 -2.43 31.00 -3.90
N GLN A 95 -1.99 32.11 -3.31
CA GLN A 95 -2.52 32.65 -2.05
C GLN A 95 -3.80 33.48 -2.23
N LYS A 96 -4.15 33.83 -3.47
CA LYS A 96 -5.30 34.69 -3.76
C LYS A 96 -6.58 33.88 -3.94
N SER A 97 -7.66 34.27 -3.27
CA SER A 97 -8.99 33.70 -3.53
C SER A 97 -9.52 34.20 -4.88
N PRO A 98 -10.08 33.34 -5.76
CA PRO A 98 -10.52 31.96 -5.52
C PRO A 98 -9.51 30.84 -5.92
N ILE A 99 -8.28 31.21 -6.31
CA ILE A 99 -7.28 30.28 -6.86
C ILE A 99 -6.86 29.25 -5.80
N TYR A 100 -6.70 29.69 -4.56
CA TYR A 100 -6.37 28.82 -3.43
C TYR A 100 -7.41 27.71 -3.25
N GLU A 101 -8.70 28.06 -3.19
CA GLU A 101 -9.78 27.09 -3.01
C GLU A 101 -9.82 26.08 -4.18
N LEU A 102 -9.58 26.55 -5.41
CA LEU A 102 -9.56 25.68 -6.59
C LEU A 102 -8.41 24.67 -6.54
N ILE A 103 -7.20 25.11 -6.16
CA ILE A 103 -6.04 24.22 -6.01
C ILE A 103 -6.26 23.22 -4.87
N TYR A 104 -6.84 23.67 -3.75
CA TYR A 104 -7.18 22.78 -2.64
C TYR A 104 -8.14 21.67 -3.08
N VAL A 105 -9.23 22.03 -3.76
CA VAL A 105 -10.19 21.04 -4.30
C VAL A 105 -9.51 20.09 -5.28
N LEU A 106 -8.63 20.60 -6.15
CA LEU A 106 -7.87 19.78 -7.08
C LEU A 106 -6.97 18.77 -6.35
N HIS A 107 -6.26 19.19 -5.30
CA HIS A 107 -5.44 18.29 -4.48
C HIS A 107 -6.28 17.22 -3.79
N CYS A 108 -7.45 17.56 -3.25
CA CYS A 108 -8.37 16.57 -2.66
C CYS A 108 -8.86 15.55 -3.71
N ILE A 109 -9.19 15.99 -4.92
CA ILE A 109 -9.57 15.08 -6.03
C ILE A 109 -8.40 14.15 -6.39
N CYS A 110 -7.19 14.69 -6.54
CA CYS A 110 -5.99 13.91 -6.81
C CYS A 110 -5.71 12.88 -5.70
N GLY A 111 -5.80 13.29 -4.44
CA GLY A 111 -5.66 12.42 -3.27
C GLY A 111 -6.69 11.28 -3.30
N TYR A 112 -7.96 11.61 -3.48
CA TYR A 112 -9.05 10.62 -3.60
C TYR A 112 -8.80 9.59 -4.70
N ILE A 113 -8.36 10.03 -5.89
CA ILE A 113 -8.02 9.14 -7.00
C ILE A 113 -6.85 8.22 -6.61
N MET A 114 -5.80 8.75 -5.99
CA MET A 114 -4.64 7.96 -5.54
C MET A 114 -5.00 6.89 -4.50
N TYR A 115 -5.86 7.24 -3.53
CA TYR A 115 -6.37 6.29 -2.53
C TYR A 115 -7.25 5.23 -3.18
N SER A 116 -8.11 5.60 -4.12
CA SER A 116 -8.96 4.67 -4.87
C SER A 116 -8.14 3.64 -5.65
N ILE A 117 -7.07 4.08 -6.33
CA ILE A 117 -6.17 3.20 -7.08
C ILE A 117 -5.49 2.20 -6.16
N THR A 118 -5.00 2.66 -5.00
CA THR A 118 -4.29 1.80 -4.05
C THR A 118 -5.25 0.82 -3.38
N ALA A 119 -6.45 1.27 -2.98
CA ALA A 119 -7.50 0.42 -2.44
C ALA A 119 -7.96 -0.64 -3.45
N GLY A 120 -8.12 -0.26 -4.71
CA GLY A 120 -8.44 -1.19 -5.80
C GLY A 120 -7.35 -2.25 -6.01
N ALA A 121 -6.07 -1.87 -5.98
CA ALA A 121 -4.96 -2.80 -6.11
C ALA A 121 -4.92 -3.82 -4.95
N CYS A 122 -5.06 -3.36 -3.71
CA CYS A 122 -5.13 -4.23 -2.53
C CYS A 122 -6.37 -5.13 -2.56
N GLY A 123 -7.52 -4.61 -3.02
CA GLY A 123 -8.75 -5.38 -3.17
C GLY A 123 -8.63 -6.50 -4.20
N LEU A 124 -8.00 -6.23 -5.35
CA LEU A 124 -7.71 -7.26 -6.35
C LEU A 124 -6.75 -8.34 -5.81
N ALA A 125 -5.72 -7.93 -5.06
CA ALA A 125 -4.81 -8.88 -4.42
C ALA A 125 -5.54 -9.79 -3.41
N ALA A 126 -6.38 -9.20 -2.55
CA ALA A 126 -7.19 -9.95 -1.59
C ALA A 126 -8.16 -10.90 -2.31
N LEU A 127 -8.87 -10.44 -3.33
CA LEU A 127 -9.80 -11.25 -4.12
C LEU A 127 -9.08 -12.46 -4.75
N PHE A 128 -7.98 -12.23 -5.46
CA PHE A 128 -7.28 -13.30 -6.16
C PHE A 128 -6.62 -14.30 -5.20
N ALA A 129 -6.01 -13.81 -4.11
CA ALA A 129 -5.41 -14.69 -3.11
C ALA A 129 -6.47 -15.55 -2.41
N THR A 130 -7.57 -14.95 -1.96
CA THR A 130 -8.64 -15.68 -1.27
C THR A 130 -9.36 -16.66 -2.19
N HIS A 131 -9.58 -16.31 -3.46
CA HIS A 131 -10.11 -17.26 -4.45
C HIS A 131 -9.17 -18.45 -4.65
N ALA A 132 -7.87 -18.21 -4.84
CA ALA A 132 -6.90 -19.28 -5.00
C ALA A 132 -6.85 -20.20 -3.77
N CYS A 133 -6.87 -19.64 -2.56
CA CYS A 133 -6.94 -20.42 -1.32
C CYS A 133 -8.21 -21.26 -1.25
N GLY A 134 -9.38 -20.69 -1.54
CA GLY A 134 -10.64 -21.44 -1.53
C GLY A 134 -10.68 -22.57 -2.55
N GLN A 135 -10.13 -22.35 -3.74
CA GLN A 135 -10.03 -23.37 -4.77
C GLN A 135 -9.08 -24.52 -4.39
N ILE A 136 -7.97 -24.21 -3.70
CA ILE A 136 -7.06 -25.23 -3.16
C ILE A 136 -7.76 -26.07 -2.09
N ASP A 137 -8.48 -25.45 -1.16
CA ASP A 137 -9.22 -26.17 -0.11
C ASP A 137 -10.30 -27.09 -0.70
N ILE A 138 -11.02 -26.65 -1.73
CA ILE A 138 -12.00 -27.46 -2.46
C ILE A 138 -11.33 -28.69 -3.08
N ILE A 139 -10.14 -28.53 -3.67
CA ILE A 139 -9.39 -29.65 -4.23
C ILE A 139 -8.95 -30.63 -3.15
N ILE A 140 -8.47 -30.12 -2.00
CA ILE A 140 -8.07 -30.96 -0.86
C ILE A 140 -9.27 -31.76 -0.34
N ALA A 141 -10.44 -31.12 -0.19
CA ALA A 141 -11.67 -31.77 0.25
C ALA A 141 -12.10 -32.89 -0.73
N ARG A 142 -12.12 -32.60 -2.04
CA ARG A 142 -12.44 -33.58 -3.09
C ARG A 142 -11.43 -34.73 -3.15
N LEU A 143 -10.14 -34.47 -2.89
CA LEU A 143 -9.12 -35.50 -2.84
C LEU A 143 -9.33 -36.45 -1.64
N ASN A 144 -9.69 -35.90 -0.48
CA ASN A 144 -10.02 -36.67 0.71
C ASN A 144 -11.27 -37.53 0.49
N ASP A 145 -12.31 -37.00 -0.17
CA ASP A 145 -13.50 -37.77 -0.55
C ASP A 145 -13.14 -38.96 -1.47
N LEU A 146 -12.22 -38.77 -2.42
CA LEU A 146 -11.74 -39.87 -3.27
C LEU A 146 -11.04 -40.97 -2.46
N LEU A 147 -10.29 -40.61 -1.42
CA LEU A 147 -9.64 -41.59 -0.56
C LEU A 147 -10.68 -42.43 0.19
N HIS A 148 -11.77 -41.82 0.68
CA HIS A 148 -12.87 -42.56 1.32
C HIS A 148 -13.59 -43.49 0.33
N VAL A 149 -13.89 -43.05 -0.89
CA VAL A 149 -14.56 -43.86 -1.92
C VAL A 149 -13.69 -45.01 -2.43
N LYS A 150 -12.36 -44.88 -2.43
CA LYS A 150 -11.42 -45.95 -2.83
C LYS A 150 -11.51 -47.20 -1.93
N TYR A 151 -12.00 -47.07 -0.70
CA TYR A 151 -12.30 -48.21 0.19
C TYR A 151 -13.66 -48.88 -0.16
N GLY A 152 -14.45 -48.30 -1.06
CA GLY A 152 -15.68 -48.86 -1.64
C GLY A 152 -15.48 -49.46 -3.05
N LYS A 153 -16.46 -50.24 -3.54
CA LYS A 153 -16.33 -51.15 -4.71
C LYS A 153 -16.38 -50.50 -6.12
N GLU A 154 -16.53 -49.19 -6.28
CA GLU A 154 -16.74 -48.57 -7.61
C GLU A 154 -15.46 -47.98 -8.25
N LYS A 155 -14.76 -48.78 -9.06
CA LYS A 155 -13.50 -48.35 -9.73
C LYS A 155 -13.69 -47.46 -10.97
N PHE A 156 -14.81 -47.56 -11.69
CA PHE A 156 -14.94 -46.95 -13.04
C PHE A 156 -15.13 -45.42 -12.98
N ASN A 157 -15.73 -44.89 -11.92
CA ASN A 157 -15.93 -43.45 -11.72
C ASN A 157 -14.69 -42.74 -11.13
N LEU A 158 -13.78 -43.49 -10.49
CA LEU A 158 -12.59 -42.92 -9.83
C LEU A 158 -11.64 -42.22 -10.80
N ASN A 159 -11.35 -42.83 -11.94
CA ASN A 159 -10.42 -42.23 -12.92
C ASN A 159 -10.98 -40.92 -13.49
N ALA A 160 -12.28 -40.87 -13.81
CA ALA A 160 -12.93 -39.65 -14.30
C ALA A 160 -12.92 -38.52 -13.24
N ARG A 161 -13.24 -38.84 -11.97
CA ARG A 161 -13.16 -37.88 -10.87
C ARG A 161 -11.73 -37.40 -10.62
N PHE A 162 -10.74 -38.29 -10.67
CA PHE A 162 -9.33 -37.94 -10.51
C PHE A 162 -8.82 -37.04 -11.64
N THR A 163 -9.20 -37.32 -12.89
CA THR A 163 -8.92 -36.44 -14.03
C THR A 163 -9.55 -35.05 -13.85
N LYS A 164 -10.77 -34.96 -13.31
CA LYS A 164 -11.42 -33.68 -12.99
C LYS A 164 -10.61 -32.88 -11.96
N ILE A 165 -10.13 -33.52 -10.90
CA ILE A 165 -9.28 -32.87 -9.88
C ILE A 165 -7.96 -32.38 -10.47
N ILE A 166 -7.26 -33.21 -11.26
CA ILE A 166 -6.00 -32.80 -11.91
C ILE A 166 -6.23 -31.58 -12.80
N LYS A 167 -7.29 -31.61 -13.63
CA LYS A 167 -7.63 -30.49 -14.51
C LYS A 167 -7.89 -29.21 -13.73
N HIS A 168 -8.64 -29.31 -12.63
CA HIS A 168 -8.94 -28.18 -11.73
C HIS A 168 -7.65 -27.64 -11.08
N HIS A 169 -6.79 -28.52 -10.57
CA HIS A 169 -5.50 -28.12 -9.98
C HIS A 169 -4.61 -27.37 -10.99
N LEU A 170 -4.52 -27.88 -12.23
CA LEU A 170 -3.78 -27.22 -13.31
C LEU A 170 -4.36 -25.84 -13.67
N GLN A 171 -5.68 -25.68 -13.65
CA GLN A 171 -6.34 -24.38 -13.90
C GLN A 171 -6.00 -23.37 -12.81
N ILE A 172 -5.97 -23.77 -11.54
CA ILE A 172 -5.60 -22.89 -10.43
C ILE A 172 -4.12 -22.53 -10.48
N LEU A 173 -3.23 -23.46 -10.85
CA LEU A 173 -1.81 -23.16 -11.03
C LEU A 173 -1.59 -22.11 -12.13
N ARG A 174 -2.31 -22.21 -13.26
CA ARG A 174 -2.27 -21.20 -14.33
C ARG A 174 -2.82 -19.85 -13.90
N PHE A 175 -3.92 -19.86 -13.14
CA PHE A 175 -4.49 -18.65 -12.53
C PHE A 175 -3.48 -17.98 -11.60
N SER A 176 -2.91 -18.74 -10.67
CA SER A 176 -1.92 -18.27 -9.69
C SER A 176 -0.68 -17.69 -10.37
N ALA A 177 -0.15 -18.34 -11.42
CA ALA A 177 0.95 -17.81 -12.20
C ALA A 177 0.62 -16.46 -12.86
N THR A 178 -0.62 -16.30 -13.36
CA THR A 178 -1.08 -15.03 -13.96
C THR A 178 -1.21 -13.94 -12.89
N VAL A 179 -1.81 -14.28 -11.75
CA VAL A 179 -1.96 -13.38 -10.60
C VAL A 179 -0.60 -12.95 -10.06
N GLN A 180 0.35 -13.87 -9.94
CA GLN A 180 1.71 -13.57 -9.49
C GLN A 180 2.37 -12.51 -10.36
N VAL A 181 2.27 -12.61 -11.70
CA VAL A 181 2.83 -11.60 -12.61
C VAL A 181 2.18 -10.23 -12.41
N ILE A 182 0.86 -10.18 -12.21
CA ILE A 182 0.13 -8.92 -11.98
C ILE A 182 0.55 -8.30 -10.65
N LEU A 183 0.54 -9.09 -9.57
CA LEU A 183 0.82 -8.59 -8.22
C LEU A 183 2.30 -8.25 -8.03
N GLN A 184 3.23 -9.03 -8.59
CA GLN A 184 4.67 -8.77 -8.47
C GLN A 184 5.04 -7.40 -9.02
N GLU A 185 4.50 -7.00 -10.18
CA GLU A 185 4.76 -5.70 -10.78
C GLU A 185 4.20 -4.55 -9.92
N VAL A 186 2.97 -4.70 -9.42
CA VAL A 186 2.33 -3.70 -8.54
C VAL A 186 3.09 -3.56 -7.22
N CYS A 187 3.46 -4.68 -6.60
CA CYS A 187 4.25 -4.70 -5.37
C CYS A 187 5.65 -4.11 -5.57
N PHE A 188 6.29 -4.37 -6.71
CA PHE A 188 7.60 -3.80 -7.03
C PHE A 188 7.56 -2.28 -7.17
N LEU A 189 6.54 -1.75 -7.86
CA LEU A 189 6.34 -0.31 -7.95
C LEU A 189 6.06 0.33 -6.58
N GLU A 190 5.30 -0.35 -5.72
CA GLU A 190 5.05 0.14 -4.37
C GLU A 190 6.32 0.12 -3.51
N PHE A 191 7.13 -0.91 -3.66
CA PHE A 191 8.39 -1.05 -2.97
C PHE A 191 9.35 0.09 -3.32
N ILE A 192 9.56 0.36 -4.61
CA ILE A 192 10.42 1.46 -5.08
C ILE A 192 9.87 2.81 -4.57
N SER A 193 8.56 3.02 -4.66
CA SER A 193 7.94 4.25 -4.20
C SER A 193 8.17 4.46 -2.69
N SER A 194 7.98 3.43 -1.89
CA SER A 194 8.16 3.48 -0.44
C SER A 194 9.62 3.73 -0.07
N MET A 195 10.55 3.04 -0.75
CA MET A 195 11.99 3.25 -0.56
C MET A 195 12.38 4.70 -0.88
N PHE A 196 11.95 5.23 -2.02
CA PHE A 196 12.25 6.60 -2.41
C PHE A 196 11.69 7.63 -1.41
N LEU A 197 10.47 7.42 -0.91
CA LEU A 197 9.86 8.30 0.10
C LEU A 197 10.66 8.28 1.41
N ILE A 198 11.08 7.11 1.89
CA ILE A 198 11.89 6.98 3.11
C ILE A 198 13.26 7.64 2.92
N CYS A 199 13.92 7.42 1.77
CA CYS A 199 15.20 8.05 1.46
C CYS A 199 15.10 9.59 1.45
N LEU A 200 14.05 10.13 0.82
CA LEU A 200 13.82 11.58 0.83
C LEU A 200 13.57 12.09 2.23
N LEU A 201 12.75 11.39 3.03
CA LEU A 201 12.47 11.75 4.42
C LEU A 201 13.76 11.84 5.25
N GLU A 202 14.63 10.82 5.16
CA GLU A 202 15.92 10.83 5.84
C GLU A 202 16.83 11.96 5.36
N TYR A 203 16.89 12.19 4.04
CA TYR A 203 17.65 13.30 3.46
C TYR A 203 17.19 14.66 4.02
N TYR A 204 15.87 14.87 4.15
CA TYR A 204 15.31 16.07 4.79
C TYR A 204 15.74 16.19 6.25
N CYS A 205 15.67 15.10 7.03
CA CYS A 205 16.10 15.10 8.43
C CYS A 205 17.60 15.42 8.59
N ILE A 206 18.45 14.84 7.76
CA ILE A 206 19.91 15.09 7.77
C ILE A 206 20.18 16.54 7.39
N THR A 207 19.53 17.04 6.34
CA THR A 207 19.71 18.43 5.87
C THR A 207 19.27 19.43 6.95
N SER A 208 18.14 19.16 7.62
CA SER A 208 17.67 19.99 8.74
C SER A 208 18.70 20.05 9.88
N SER A 209 19.32 18.91 10.23
CA SER A 209 20.38 18.89 11.25
C SER A 209 21.63 19.67 10.81
N SER A 210 22.01 19.57 9.53
CA SER A 210 23.16 20.29 8.95
C SER A 210 22.98 21.82 8.96
N ILE A 211 21.74 22.32 8.83
CA ILE A 211 21.43 23.76 8.98
C ILE A 211 21.83 24.22 10.39
N GLY A 212 21.55 23.42 11.43
CA GLY A 212 21.98 23.72 12.80
C GLY A 212 23.49 23.88 12.93
N LEU A 213 24.25 22.96 12.34
CA LEU A 213 25.72 23.03 12.29
C LEU A 213 26.21 24.27 11.55
N SER A 214 25.58 24.63 10.42
CA SER A 214 25.94 25.82 9.65
C SER A 214 25.68 27.11 10.43
N CYS A 215 24.55 27.18 11.15
CA CYS A 215 24.23 28.31 12.04
C CYS A 215 25.22 28.42 13.21
N PHE A 216 25.72 27.29 13.72
CA PHE A 216 26.74 27.27 14.78
C PHE A 216 28.11 27.80 14.32
N MET A 217 28.48 27.54 13.06
CA MET A 217 29.78 27.92 12.49
C MET A 217 29.85 29.37 11.97
N ILE A 218 28.74 30.11 11.97
CA ILE A 218 28.71 31.53 11.62
C ILE A 218 29.42 32.35 12.72
N ASP A 219 30.11 33.43 12.33
CA ASP A 219 30.70 34.42 13.25
C ASP A 219 29.61 35.25 13.96
N TRP A 220 28.82 34.58 14.81
CA TRP A 220 27.62 35.09 15.45
C TRP A 220 27.86 36.33 16.31
N TYR A 221 29.11 36.51 16.79
CA TYR A 221 29.53 37.65 17.59
C TYR A 221 29.57 38.98 16.83
N HIS A 222 29.53 38.96 15.49
CA HIS A 222 29.41 40.17 14.65
C HIS A 222 27.96 40.56 14.33
N LEU A 223 26.97 39.75 14.71
CA LEU A 223 25.57 39.97 14.34
C LEU A 223 24.81 40.80 15.38
N PRO A 224 23.70 41.47 14.98
CA PRO A 224 22.82 42.14 15.91
C PRO A 224 22.21 41.17 16.93
N VAL A 225 22.02 41.62 18.18
CA VAL A 225 21.49 40.80 19.30
C VAL A 225 20.19 40.06 18.96
N LYS A 226 19.28 40.69 18.19
CA LYS A 226 18.02 40.06 17.74
C LYS A 226 18.25 38.88 16.79
N THR A 227 19.25 38.97 15.91
CA THR A 227 19.62 37.90 14.98
C THR A 227 20.31 36.75 15.70
N ILE A 228 21.14 37.06 16.71
CA ILE A 228 21.78 36.05 17.57
C ILE A 228 20.73 35.22 18.31
N GLN A 229 19.68 35.86 18.85
CA GLN A 229 18.58 35.14 19.51
C GLN A 229 17.86 34.16 18.58
N GLY A 230 17.64 34.55 17.31
CA GLY A 230 17.10 33.66 16.28
C GLY A 230 18.02 32.49 15.94
N LEU A 231 19.33 32.73 15.85
CA LEU A 231 20.33 31.68 15.61
C LEU A 231 20.39 30.65 16.75
N ILE A 232 20.36 31.09 18.01
CA ILE A 232 20.33 30.20 19.17
C ILE A 232 19.09 29.29 19.13
N LEU A 233 17.93 29.85 18.76
CA LEU A 233 16.70 29.08 18.60
C LEU A 233 16.85 28.00 17.51
N ILE A 234 17.39 28.35 16.34
CA ILE A 234 17.60 27.41 15.23
C ILE A 234 18.58 26.31 15.63
N ILE A 235 19.69 26.64 16.31
CA ILE A 235 20.67 25.66 16.80
C ILE A 235 20.02 24.72 17.82
N ALA A 236 19.24 25.25 18.77
CA ALA A 236 18.54 24.45 19.78
C ALA A 236 17.49 23.51 19.14
N ILE A 237 16.77 23.97 18.12
CA ILE A 237 15.80 23.14 17.36
C ILE A 237 16.53 22.04 16.60
N SER A 238 17.62 22.36 15.89
CA SER A 238 18.39 21.40 15.08
C SER A 238 19.19 20.39 15.92
N HIS A 239 19.49 20.70 17.18
CA HIS A 239 20.14 19.78 18.12
C HIS A 239 19.19 18.72 18.68
N SER A 240 17.88 18.88 18.49
CA SER A 240 16.90 17.81 18.67
C SER A 240 16.77 17.07 17.33
N PRO A 241 17.35 15.85 17.17
CA PRO A 241 17.32 15.18 15.89
C PRO A 241 15.86 14.95 15.49
N THR A 242 15.47 15.40 14.30
CA THR A 242 14.14 15.16 13.73
C THR A 242 14.02 13.68 13.37
N LYS A 243 13.93 12.82 14.38
CA LYS A 243 13.60 11.41 14.23
C LYS A 243 12.09 11.31 14.21
N ILE A 244 11.56 10.95 13.06
CA ILE A 244 10.12 10.74 12.91
C ILE A 244 9.85 9.30 13.31
N SER A 245 9.13 9.13 14.41
CA SER A 245 8.73 7.81 14.90
C SER A 245 7.29 7.50 14.52
N ALA A 246 7.04 6.30 14.00
CA ALA A 246 5.70 5.77 13.80
C ALA A 246 5.07 5.44 15.17
N GLY A 247 4.17 6.31 15.64
CA GLY A 247 3.43 6.14 16.88
C GLY A 247 4.29 6.10 18.15
N GLY A 248 5.55 6.56 18.09
CA GLY A 248 6.52 6.47 19.19
C GLY A 248 7.12 5.07 19.39
N ILE A 249 6.81 4.10 18.52
CA ILE A 249 7.20 2.70 18.68
C ILE A 249 8.42 2.38 17.78
N VAL A 250 8.46 2.96 16.58
CA VAL A 250 9.44 2.59 15.55
C VAL A 250 9.90 3.81 14.78
N ASP A 251 11.21 4.05 14.72
CA ASP A 251 11.78 5.11 13.89
C ASP A 251 11.58 4.83 12.39
N LEU A 252 11.02 5.79 11.66
CA LEU A 252 10.88 5.75 10.20
C LEU A 252 12.25 6.00 9.57
N SER A 253 13.00 4.92 9.37
CA SER A 253 14.33 4.93 8.75
C SER A 253 14.48 3.80 7.72
N LEU A 254 15.43 3.96 6.81
CA LEU A 254 15.83 2.95 5.84
C LEU A 254 16.38 1.70 6.55
N PHE A 255 17.02 1.87 7.72
CA PHE A 255 17.44 0.77 8.56
C PHE A 255 16.26 -0.06 9.08
N THR A 256 15.23 0.60 9.62
CA THR A 256 14.00 -0.08 10.06
C THR A 256 13.32 -0.79 8.88
N PHE A 257 13.18 -0.10 7.74
CA PHE A 257 12.59 -0.68 6.54
C PHE A 257 13.35 -1.93 6.08
N ALA A 258 14.69 -1.88 6.04
CA ALA A 258 15.52 -3.03 5.70
C ALA A 258 15.36 -4.19 6.70
N ASN A 259 15.22 -3.90 7.99
CA ASN A 259 14.97 -4.93 9.01
C ASN A 259 13.60 -5.61 8.83
N ILE A 260 12.57 -4.84 8.47
CA ILE A 260 11.24 -5.39 8.16
C ILE A 260 11.30 -6.32 6.95
N LEU A 261 12.05 -5.94 5.90
CA LEU A 261 12.24 -6.80 4.73
C LEU A 261 13.02 -8.07 5.09
N LYS A 262 14.11 -7.92 5.85
CA LYS A 262 14.93 -9.05 6.28
C LYS A 262 14.12 -10.06 7.07
N THR A 263 13.35 -9.60 8.06
CA THR A 263 12.47 -10.46 8.86
C THR A 263 11.39 -11.13 8.00
N SER A 264 10.82 -10.40 7.02
CA SER A 264 9.85 -10.97 6.06
C SER A 264 10.46 -12.09 5.22
N PHE A 265 11.68 -11.91 4.69
CA PHE A 265 12.39 -12.95 3.94
C PHE A 265 12.76 -14.16 4.79
N VAL A 266 13.17 -13.95 6.05
CA VAL A 266 13.43 -15.04 7.00
C VAL A 266 12.16 -15.87 7.23
N TYR A 267 11.02 -15.22 7.42
CA TYR A 267 9.73 -15.89 7.63
C TYR A 267 9.30 -16.69 6.39
N LEU A 268 9.44 -16.12 5.19
CA LEU A 268 9.16 -16.82 3.93
C LEU A 268 10.07 -18.04 3.74
N ASN A 269 11.36 -17.91 4.04
CA ASN A 269 12.31 -19.02 3.95
C ASN A 269 11.99 -20.12 4.96
N PHE A 270 11.57 -19.77 6.17
CA PHE A 270 11.14 -20.72 7.19
C PHE A 270 9.91 -21.51 6.71
N ILE A 271 8.88 -20.84 6.18
CA ILE A 271 7.70 -21.51 5.60
C ILE A 271 8.10 -22.44 4.46
N ARG A 272 8.97 -21.97 3.55
CA ARG A 272 9.43 -22.78 2.43
C ARG A 272 10.16 -24.03 2.90
N ALA A 273 11.00 -23.91 3.94
CA ALA A 273 11.72 -25.04 4.53
C ALA A 273 10.79 -26.04 5.24
N MET A 274 9.62 -25.63 5.72
CA MET A 274 8.64 -26.57 6.28
C MET A 274 7.80 -27.30 5.21
N ILE A 275 7.67 -26.72 4.02
CA ILE A 275 6.87 -27.28 2.91
C ILE A 275 7.72 -28.18 1.99
N THR A 276 9.05 -28.03 2.01
CA THR A 276 10.01 -28.81 1.20
C THR A 276 10.59 -29.96 2.00
#